data_AF-A0A838EVJ7-F1
#
_entry.id   AF-A0A838EVJ7-F1
#
_cell.length_a   1.000
_cell.length_b   1.000
_cell.length_c   1.000
_cell.angle_alpha   90.00
_cell.angle_beta   90.00
_cell.angle_gamma   90.00
#
_symmetry.space_group_name_H-M   'P 1'
#
loop_
_entity.id
_entity.type
_entity.pdbx_description
1 polymer ?
#
loop_
_entity_poly.entity_id
_entity_poly.type
_entity_poly.pdbx_seq_one_letter_code
_entity_poly.pdbx_strand_id
1 'polypeptide(L)'
;MEKETPKIRVIDQQSGQTLFECSLQDSEKAYQFAAQMEEMGLDLKVIVPTLSATLSQSLGLTRDEQIAYEASLEEEMEEHEGSCCFTDNDPNKTLN
;
A
#
# COMPACT_ATOMS: atom_id res chain seq x y z
N MET A 1 -21.16 13.80 -3.86
CA MET A 1 -19.75 13.39 -3.96
C MET A 1 -19.70 11.97 -3.43
N GLU A 2 -19.61 10.99 -4.32
CA GLU A 2 -19.60 9.58 -3.93
C GLU A 2 -18.27 9.28 -3.26
N LYS A 3 -18.29 8.83 -2.01
CA LYS A 3 -17.09 8.43 -1.29
C LYS A 3 -16.61 7.10 -1.84
N GLU A 4 -15.51 7.10 -2.58
CA GLU A 4 -14.85 5.86 -2.96
C GLU A 4 -14.32 5.16 -1.70
N THR A 5 -14.76 3.93 -1.47
CA THR A 5 -14.30 3.13 -0.34
C THR A 5 -13.02 2.40 -0.71
N PRO A 6 -12.04 2.26 0.20
CA PRO A 6 -10.83 1.52 -0.09
C PRO A 6 -11.17 0.02 -0.22
N LYS A 7 -10.76 -0.57 -1.35
CA LYS A 7 -11.06 -1.96 -1.72
C LYS A 7 -9.79 -2.76 -1.93
N ILE A 8 -9.88 -4.04 -1.57
CA ILE A 8 -8.84 -5.04 -1.81
C ILE A 8 -9.15 -5.69 -3.16
N ARG A 9 -8.11 -5.88 -3.97
CA ARG A 9 -8.21 -6.48 -5.31
C ARG A 9 -7.28 -7.68 -5.43
N VAL A 10 -7.77 -8.79 -5.95
CA VAL A 10 -6.98 -9.95 -6.32
C VAL A 10 -6.83 -9.94 -7.84
N ILE A 11 -5.59 -9.83 -8.30
CA ILE A 11 -5.28 -9.78 -9.73
C ILE A 11 -4.50 -11.03 -10.14
N ASP A 12 -4.74 -11.52 -11.34
CA ASP A 12 -3.89 -12.50 -11.99
C ASP A 12 -2.62 -11.81 -12.51
N GLN A 13 -1.44 -12.34 -12.13
CA GLN A 13 -0.16 -11.78 -12.56
C GLN A 13 0.10 -11.98 -14.06
N GLN A 14 -0.48 -13.03 -14.66
CA GLN A 14 -0.25 -13.34 -16.07
C GLN A 14 -1.07 -12.44 -17.00
N SER A 15 -2.35 -12.28 -16.72
CA SER A 15 -3.25 -11.46 -17.54
C SER A 15 -3.39 -10.00 -17.06
N GLY A 16 -3.01 -9.71 -15.82
CA GLY A 16 -3.29 -8.42 -15.17
C GLY A 16 -4.77 -8.20 -14.86
N GLN A 17 -5.62 -9.21 -14.99
CA GLN A 17 -7.05 -9.10 -14.79
C GLN A 17 -7.41 -9.17 -13.30
N THR A 18 -8.28 -8.27 -12.84
CA THR A 18 -8.92 -8.38 -11.52
C THR A 18 -9.90 -9.54 -11.52
N LEU A 19 -9.61 -10.57 -10.73
CA LEU A 19 -10.45 -11.74 -10.56
C LEU A 19 -11.44 -11.58 -9.41
N PHE A 20 -11.06 -10.82 -8.39
CA PHE A 20 -11.88 -10.61 -7.20
C PHE A 20 -11.64 -9.23 -6.59
N GLU A 21 -12.70 -8.62 -6.04
CA GLU A 21 -12.65 -7.34 -5.34
C GLU A 21 -13.55 -7.39 -4.10
N CYS A 22 -13.05 -6.95 -2.96
CA CYS A 22 -13.81 -6.89 -1.72
C CYS A 22 -13.46 -5.66 -0.87
N SER A 23 -14.26 -5.42 0.18
CA SER A 23 -13.98 -4.37 1.16
C SER A 23 -12.81 -4.76 2.08
N LEU A 24 -12.18 -3.78 2.73
CA LEU A 24 -11.15 -4.04 3.76
C LEU A 24 -11.63 -4.98 4.89
N GLN A 25 -12.91 -4.92 5.25
CA GLN A 25 -13.50 -5.75 6.30
C GLN A 25 -13.55 -7.23 5.88
N ASP A 26 -13.58 -7.50 4.58
CA ASP A 26 -13.61 -8.82 3.99
C ASP A 26 -12.22 -9.28 3.49
N SER A 27 -11.15 -8.69 4.02
CA SER A 27 -9.77 -9.02 3.62
C SER A 27 -9.46 -10.51 3.66
N GLU A 28 -9.96 -11.21 4.67
CA GLU A 28 -9.81 -12.67 4.82
C GLU A 28 -10.37 -13.44 3.61
N LYS A 29 -11.47 -12.98 3.00
CA LYS A 29 -12.06 -13.61 1.81
C LYS A 29 -11.17 -13.44 0.58
N ALA A 30 -10.50 -12.30 0.43
CA ALA A 30 -9.56 -12.08 -0.67
C ALA A 30 -8.37 -13.04 -0.58
N TYR A 31 -7.83 -13.25 0.64
CA TYR A 31 -6.74 -14.20 0.84
C TYR A 31 -7.17 -15.65 0.65
N GLN A 32 -8.37 -16.02 1.13
CA GLN A 32 -8.91 -17.36 0.89
C GLN A 32 -9.14 -17.62 -0.60
N PHE A 33 -9.69 -16.65 -1.34
CA PHE A 33 -9.86 -16.74 -2.78
C PHE A 33 -8.52 -16.86 -3.50
N ALA A 34 -7.52 -16.05 -3.10
CA ALA A 34 -6.19 -16.13 -3.68
C ALA A 34 -5.55 -17.51 -3.46
N ALA A 35 -5.60 -18.04 -2.23
CA ALA A 35 -5.07 -19.36 -1.91
C ALA A 35 -5.73 -20.49 -2.72
N GLN A 36 -7.05 -20.46 -2.89
CA GLN A 36 -7.77 -21.47 -3.69
C GLN A 36 -7.35 -21.44 -5.17
N MET A 37 -7.15 -20.26 -5.72
CA MET A 37 -6.78 -20.09 -7.12
C MET A 37 -5.29 -20.39 -7.35
N GLU A 38 -4.43 -20.12 -6.37
CA GLU A 38 -3.04 -20.59 -6.35
C GLU A 38 -2.94 -22.13 -6.31
N GLU A 39 -3.81 -22.80 -5.53
CA GLU A 39 -3.92 -24.26 -5.54
C GLU A 39 -4.36 -24.82 -6.90
N MET A 40 -5.12 -24.04 -7.68
CA MET A 40 -5.49 -24.36 -9.05
C MET A 40 -4.38 -24.06 -10.07
N GLY A 41 -3.25 -23.51 -9.64
CA GLY A 41 -2.08 -23.19 -10.46
C GLY A 41 -2.11 -21.81 -11.11
N LEU A 42 -2.97 -20.89 -10.65
CA LEU A 42 -2.90 -19.48 -11.05
C LEU A 42 -1.91 -18.70 -10.19
N ASP A 43 -1.18 -17.78 -10.79
CA ASP A 43 -0.29 -16.87 -10.07
C ASP A 43 -1.03 -15.56 -9.78
N LEU A 44 -1.29 -15.28 -8.50
CA LEU A 44 -2.12 -14.16 -8.09
C LEU A 44 -1.34 -13.14 -7.28
N LYS A 45 -1.85 -11.91 -7.25
CA LYS A 45 -1.37 -10.84 -6.39
C LYS A 45 -2.54 -10.17 -5.68
N VAL A 46 -2.48 -10.12 -4.36
CA VAL A 46 -3.45 -9.40 -3.53
C VAL A 46 -2.96 -7.97 -3.32
N ILE A 47 -3.69 -6.99 -3.85
CA ILE A 47 -3.43 -5.57 -3.68
C ILE A 47 -4.32 -5.06 -2.56
N VAL A 48 -3.70 -4.70 -1.43
CA VAL A 48 -4.36 -4.11 -0.27
C VAL A 48 -4.08 -2.61 -0.21
N PRO A 49 -5.08 -1.76 0.04
CA PRO A 49 -4.87 -0.33 0.26
C PRO A 49 -3.91 -0.08 1.43
N THR A 50 -2.97 0.85 1.26
CA THR A 50 -2.06 1.27 2.33
C THR A 50 -2.77 2.12 3.39
N LEU A 51 -2.13 2.30 4.54
CA LEU A 51 -2.63 3.18 5.60
C LEU A 51 -2.77 4.63 5.11
N SER A 52 -1.78 5.12 4.36
CA SER A 52 -1.79 6.43 3.72
C SER A 52 -2.97 6.55 2.74
N ALA A 53 -3.17 5.58 1.85
CA ALA A 53 -4.29 5.60 0.90
C ALA A 53 -5.65 5.59 1.61
N THR A 54 -5.77 4.80 2.68
CA THR A 54 -6.99 4.73 3.51
C THR A 54 -7.26 6.06 4.24
N LEU A 55 -6.21 6.72 4.74
CA LEU A 55 -6.29 8.02 5.40
C LEU A 55 -6.67 9.13 4.40
N SER A 56 -6.01 9.18 3.23
CA SER A 56 -6.28 10.17 2.20
C SER A 56 -7.73 10.11 1.70
N GLN A 57 -8.28 8.90 1.51
CA GLN A 57 -9.69 8.73 1.19
C GLN A 57 -10.62 9.14 2.35
N SER A 58 -10.25 8.86 3.59
CA SER A 58 -11.05 9.26 4.77
C SER A 58 -11.13 10.77 4.94
N LEU A 59 -10.05 11.48 4.63
CA LEU A 59 -9.97 12.94 4.62
C LEU A 59 -10.69 13.57 3.41
N GLY A 60 -11.08 12.75 2.42
CA GLY A 60 -11.83 13.19 1.25
C GLY A 60 -10.97 13.84 0.17
N LEU A 61 -9.67 13.51 0.13
CA LEU A 61 -8.80 13.96 -0.95
C LEU A 61 -9.35 13.47 -2.30
N THR A 62 -9.28 14.35 -3.29
CA THR A 62 -9.57 14.00 -4.67
C THR A 62 -8.49 13.09 -5.23
N ARG A 63 -8.79 12.40 -6.34
CA ARG A 63 -7.84 11.48 -6.98
C ARG A 63 -6.53 12.17 -7.36
N ASP A 64 -6.58 13.42 -7.82
CA ASP A 64 -5.40 14.19 -8.19
C ASP A 64 -4.54 14.55 -6.96
N GLU A 65 -5.19 14.91 -5.85
CA GLU A 65 -4.50 15.18 -4.58
C GLU A 65 -3.89 13.91 -3.97
N GLN A 66 -4.54 12.76 -4.16
CA GLN A 66 -4.01 11.47 -3.72
C GLN A 66 -2.75 11.09 -4.48
N ILE A 67 -2.74 11.29 -5.81
CA ILE A 67 -1.55 11.05 -6.65
C ILE A 67 -0.42 11.99 -6.26
N ALA A 68 -0.71 13.28 -6.05
CA ALA A 68 0.30 14.24 -5.62
C ALA A 68 0.88 13.89 -4.24
N TYR A 69 0.04 13.43 -3.31
CA TYR A 69 0.47 12.98 -2.00
C TYR A 69 1.33 11.72 -2.07
N GLU A 70 0.93 10.71 -2.83
CA GLU A 70 1.74 9.50 -3.03
C GLU A 70 3.09 9.80 -3.68
N ALA A 71 3.12 10.68 -4.69
CA ALA A 71 4.36 11.13 -5.33
C ALA A 71 5.28 11.85 -4.34
N SER A 72 4.74 12.75 -3.51
CA SER A 72 5.54 13.43 -2.48
C SER A 72 6.10 12.44 -1.45
N LEU A 73 5.35 11.38 -1.14
CA LEU A 73 5.76 10.40 -0.15
C LEU A 73 6.84 9.46 -0.70
N GLU A 74 6.77 9.11 -1.99
CA GLU A 74 7.79 8.35 -2.71
C GLU A 74 9.09 9.17 -2.85
N GLU A 75 8.98 10.46 -3.21
CA GLU A 75 10.12 11.40 -3.29
C GLU A 75 10.84 11.52 -1.93
N GLU A 76 10.11 11.70 -0.83
CA GLU A 76 10.69 11.75 0.52
C GLU A 76 11.35 10.42 0.94
N MET A 77 10.86 9.27 0.46
CA MET A 77 11.47 7.96 0.73
C MET A 77 12.76 7.75 -0.06
N GLU A 78 12.82 8.22 -1.31
CA GLU A 78 13.99 8.09 -2.19
C GLU A 78 15.10 9.10 -1.85
N GLU A 79 14.75 10.34 -1.49
CA GLU A 79 15.72 11.39 -1.15
C GLU A 79 16.40 11.18 0.22
N HIS A 80 15.85 10.30 1.06
CA HIS A 80 16.26 10.12 2.45
C HIS A 80 16.55 8.66 2.87
N GLU A 81 17.20 7.86 2.03
CA GLU A 81 17.64 6.47 2.36
C GLU A 81 18.55 6.30 3.61
N GLY A 82 18.89 7.37 4.35
CA GLY A 82 19.77 7.24 5.53
C GLY A 82 19.66 8.28 6.65
N SER A 83 18.76 9.27 6.62
CA SER A 83 18.91 10.44 7.50
C SER A 83 17.63 11.05 8.08
N CYS A 84 16.50 10.33 8.13
CA CYS A 84 15.31 10.86 8.82
C CYS A 84 15.33 10.61 10.34
N CYS A 85 15.97 9.52 10.79
CA CYS A 85 15.97 9.13 12.22
C CYS A 85 17.37 8.89 12.83
N PHE A 86 18.44 8.89 12.04
CA PHE A 86 19.82 8.81 12.56
C PHE A 86 20.45 10.19 12.52
N THR A 87 20.36 10.91 13.64
CA THR A 87 21.36 11.93 13.95
C THR A 87 22.41 11.26 14.82
N ASP A 88 23.56 10.92 14.24
CA ASP A 88 24.79 10.56 14.97
C ASP A 88 25.34 11.80 15.70
N ASN A 89 24.51 12.48 16.48
CA ASN A 89 24.92 13.59 17.33
C ASN A 89 24.79 13.17 18.78
N ASP A 90 25.43 12.04 19.10
CA ASP A 90 25.65 11.59 20.47
C ASP A 90 27.01 12.16 20.92
N PRO A 91 27.06 13.25 21.71
CA PRO A 91 28.31 13.89 22.13
C PRO A 91 29.16 13.03 23.09
N ASN A 92 28.76 11.78 23.36
CA ASN A 92 29.38 10.91 24.35
C ASN A 92 30.11 9.69 23.75
N LYS A 93 30.53 9.75 22.48
CA LYS A 93 31.48 8.76 21.93
C LYS A 93 32.91 9.27 22.10
N THR A 94 33.37 9.33 23.35
CA THR A 94 34.79 9.52 23.64
C THR A 94 35.54 8.28 23.16
N LEU A 95 36.44 8.46 22.19
CA LEU A 95 37.38 7.45 21.70
C LEU A 95 38.26 6.98 22.88
N ASN A 96 38.25 5.68 23.15
CA ASN A 96 39.34 5.00 23.86
C ASN A 96 40.56 4.89 22.94
#